data_AF-A0A920NQB5-F1
#
_entry.id   AF-A0A920NQB5-F1
#
_cell.length_a   1.000
_cell.length_b   1.000
_cell.length_c   1.000
_cell.angle_alpha   90.00
_cell.angle_beta   90.00
_cell.angle_gamma   90.00
#
_symmetry.space_group_name_H-M   'P 1'
#
loop_
_entity.id
_entity.type
_entity.pdbx_description
1 polymer ?
#
loop_
_entity_poly.entity_id
_entity_poly.type
_entity_poly.pdbx_seq_one_letter_code
_entity_poly.pdbx_strand_id
1 'polypeptide(L)' 'MEDPYFGFQVPITLADIDPGILVPKSAWEDVNEYTSTARVLVQKFQDNFKQYDRDDEVVKNAGPMID' A
#
# COMPACT_ATOMS: atom_id res chain seq x y z
N MET A 1 -6.00 2.45 -10.94
CA MET A 1 -6.59 2.77 -9.62
C MET A 1 -5.41 3.00 -8.70
N GLU A 2 -5.45 3.98 -7.81
CA GLU A 2 -4.34 4.21 -6.87
C GLU A 2 -4.58 3.44 -5.57
N ASP A 3 -3.53 2.82 -5.02
CA ASP A 3 -3.59 2.23 -3.69
C ASP A 3 -3.60 3.33 -2.61
N PRO A 4 -4.57 3.34 -1.69
CA PRO A 4 -4.73 4.44 -0.72
C PRO A 4 -3.62 4.50 0.34
N TYR A 5 -2.88 3.42 0.57
CA TYR A 5 -1.82 3.37 1.60
C TYR A 5 -0.43 3.57 1.01
N PHE A 6 -0.21 3.09 -0.21
CA PHE A 6 1.11 3.06 -0.84
C PHE A 6 1.25 3.98 -2.06
N GLY A 7 0.16 4.58 -2.56
CA GLY A 7 0.19 5.57 -3.64
C GLY A 7 0.59 5.04 -5.02
N PHE A 8 0.85 3.74 -5.17
CA PHE A 8 1.17 3.15 -6.46
C PHE A 8 -0.09 2.85 -7.29
N GLN A 9 0.08 2.82 -8.61
CA GLN A 9 -1.00 2.46 -9.52
C GLN A 9 -1.19 0.94 -9.56
N VAL A 10 -2.41 0.52 -9.22
CA VAL A 10 -2.90 -0.85 -9.33
C VAL A 10 -3.65 -1.01 -10.67
N PRO A 11 -3.29 -2.02 -11.49
CA PRO A 11 -3.99 -2.31 -12.74
C PRO A 11 -5.44 -2.76 -12.46
N ILE A 12 -6.37 -2.35 -13.31
CA ILE A 12 -7.79 -2.71 -13.18
C ILE A 12 -8.10 -4.04 -13.88
N THR A 13 -7.30 -4.40 -14.90
CA THR A 13 -7.42 -5.65 -15.65
C THR A 13 -6.03 -6.17 -15.98
N LEU A 14 -5.91 -7.49 -16.11
CA LEU A 14 -4.67 -8.14 -16.55
C LEU A 14 -5.00 -9.41 -17.34
N ALA A 15 -5.00 -9.30 -18.67
CA ALA A 15 -5.32 -10.40 -19.57
C ALA A 15 -6.64 -11.11 -19.18
N ASP A 16 -6.57 -12.40 -18.90
CA ASP A 16 -7.67 -13.30 -18.52
C ASP A 16 -7.81 -13.48 -17.00
N ILE A 17 -7.08 -12.71 -16.19
CA ILE A 17 -7.19 -12.74 -14.73
C ILE A 17 -8.45 -11.98 -14.28
N ASP A 18 -9.19 -12.60 -13.36
CA ASP A 18 -10.33 -11.96 -12.70
C ASP A 18 -9.90 -10.64 -12.03
N PRO A 19 -10.47 -9.49 -12.42
CA PRO A 19 -10.18 -8.20 -11.82
C PRO A 19 -10.33 -8.16 -10.30
N GLY A 20 -11.19 -9.02 -9.73
CA GLY A 20 -11.42 -9.09 -8.28
C GLY A 20 -10.14 -9.39 -7.49
N ILE A 21 -9.24 -10.22 -8.03
CA ILE A 21 -7.98 -10.60 -7.35
C ILE A 21 -6.95 -9.46 -7.35
N LEU A 22 -7.07 -8.52 -8.30
CA LEU A 22 -6.16 -7.38 -8.42
C LEU A 22 -6.43 -6.32 -7.35
N VAL A 23 -7.56 -6.41 -6.65
CA VAL A 23 -7.96 -5.52 -5.57
C VAL A 23 -7.63 -6.22 -4.23
N PRO A 24 -6.53 -5.85 -3.55
CA PRO A 24 -6.03 -6.63 -2.40
C PRO A 24 -7.06 -6.84 -1.29
N LYS A 25 -7.88 -5.82 -0.99
CA LYS A 25 -8.96 -5.92 0.00
C LYS A 25 -10.01 -6.99 -0.31
N SER A 26 -10.18 -7.37 -1.58
CA SER A 26 -11.15 -8.38 -2.00
C SER A 26 -10.69 -9.80 -1.64
N ALA A 27 -9.40 -9.99 -1.33
CA ALA A 27 -8.85 -11.27 -0.89
C ALA A 27 -9.03 -11.53 0.61
N TRP A 28 -9.59 -10.56 1.35
CA TRP A 28 -9.79 -10.66 2.80
C TRP A 28 -11.25 -10.91 3.12
N GLU A 29 -11.51 -11.79 4.08
CA GLU A 29 -12.86 -12.05 4.60
C GLU A 29 -13.42 -10.85 5.39
N ASP A 30 -12.55 -10.12 6.10
CA ASP A 30 -12.88 -8.89 6.83
C ASP A 30 -12.08 -7.70 6.32
N VAL A 31 -12.80 -6.72 5.77
CA VAL A 31 -12.22 -5.46 5.26
C VAL A 31 -11.62 -4.60 6.38
N ASN A 32 -12.12 -4.72 7.62
CA ASN A 32 -11.55 -4.01 8.77
C ASN A 32 -10.21 -4.60 9.18
N GLU A 33 -10.04 -5.92 9.07
CA GLU A 33 -8.78 -6.60 9.30
C GLU A 33 -7.74 -6.21 8.24
N TYR A 34 -8.14 -6.16 6.97
CA TYR A 34 -7.31 -5.61 5.89
C TYR A 34 -6.85 -4.18 6.21
N THR A 35 -7.80 -3.31 6.57
CA THR A 35 -7.52 -1.89 6.87
C THR A 35 -6.55 -1.74 8.04
N SER A 36 -6.76 -2.50 9.11
CA SER A 36 -5.90 -2.50 10.30
C SER A 36 -4.50 -3.02 9.97
N THR A 37 -4.42 -4.10 9.19
CA THR A 37 -3.14 -4.70 8.75
C THR A 37 -2.37 -3.77 7.83
N ALA A 38 -3.05 -3.12 6.87
CA ALA A 38 -2.44 -2.14 5.97
C ALA A 38 -1.80 -1.00 6.76
N ARG A 39 -2.53 -0.40 7.72
CA ARG A 39 -1.99 0.66 8.59
C ARG A 39 -0.77 0.21 9.40
N VAL A 40 -0.79 -1.00 9.95
CA VAL A 40 0.39 -1.57 10.66
C VAL A 40 1.57 -1.73 9.70
N LEU A 41 1.33 -2.15 8.46
CA LEU A 41 2.37 -2.29 7.45
C LEU A 41 2.96 -0.93 7.06
N VAL A 42 2.13 0.09 6.84
CA VAL A 42 2.58 1.48 6.61
C VAL A 42 3.51 1.94 7.74
N GLN A 43 3.09 1.75 8.99
CA GLN A 43 3.91 2.14 10.15
C GLN A 43 5.27 1.43 10.17
N LYS A 44 5.29 0.13 9.86
CA LYS A 44 6.55 -0.65 9.75
C LYS A 44 7.48 -0.11 8.66
N PHE A 45 6.95 0.29 7.51
CA PHE A 45 7.73 0.92 6.45
C PHE A 45 8.32 2.25 6.92
N GLN A 46 7.49 3.12 7.50
CA GLN A 46 7.93 4.43 8.01
C GLN A 46 9.00 4.29 9.11
N ASP A 47 8.82 3.36 10.04
CA ASP A 47 9.78 3.12 11.13
C ASP A 47 11.09 2.54 10.63
N ASN A 48 11.05 1.61 9.67
CA ASN A 48 12.25 1.09 9.05
C ASN A 48 12.99 2.19 8.28
N PHE A 49 12.27 3.04 7.55
CA PHE A 49 12.87 4.08 6.72
C PHE A 49 13.63 5.14 7.53
N LYS A 50 13.25 5.41 8.78
CA LYS A 50 13.98 6.31 9.69
C LYS A 50 15.46 5.94 9.86
N GLN A 51 15.83 4.67 9.71
CA GLN A 51 17.23 4.22 9.78
C GLN A 51 18.05 4.59 8.53
N TYR A 52 17.37 4.89 7.43
CA TYR A 52 17.93 5.17 6.11
C TYR A 52 17.57 6.56 5.61
N ASP A 53 17.05 7.42 6.49
CA ASP A 53 16.56 8.76 6.16
C ASP A 53 17.74 9.63 5.70
N ARG A 54 17.98 9.59 4.39
CA ARG A 54 18.91 10.45 3.65
C ARG A 54 18.16 11.69 3.19
N ASP A 55 18.87 12.79 2.93
CA ASP A 55 18.30 14.04 2.39
C ASP A 55 17.84 13.89 0.92
N ASP A 56 16.97 12.92 0.65
CA ASP A 56 16.31 12.69 -0.64
C ASP A 56 14.79 12.82 -0.46
N GLU A 57 14.31 14.04 -0.69
CA GLU A 57 12.89 14.39 -0.57
C GLU A 57 12.00 13.61 -1.55
N VAL A 58 12.53 13.19 -2.71
CA VAL A 58 11.75 12.40 -3.68
C VAL A 58 11.44 11.03 -3.09
N VAL A 59 12.44 10.38 -2.49
CA VAL A 59 12.25 9.08 -1.85
C VAL A 59 11.35 9.19 -0.62
N LYS A 60 11.52 10.23 0.21
CA LYS A 60 10.66 10.45 1.38
C LYS A 60 9.19 10.61 1.01
N ASN A 61 8.90 11.43 0.01
CA ASN A 61 7.53 11.73 -0.41
C ASN A 61 6.84 10.59 -1.18
N ALA A 62 7.60 9.60 -1.67
CA ALA A 62 7.06 8.40 -2.29
C ALA A 62 6.70 7.29 -1.28
N GLY A 63 6.97 7.50 0.01
CA GLY A 63 6.68 6.53 1.06
C GLY A 63 5.17 6.36 1.32
N PRO A 64 4.77 5.22 1.92
CA PRO A 64 3.38 4.97 2.26
C PRO A 64 2.87 5.93 3.34
N MET A 65 1.58 6.26 3.28
CA MET A 65 0.91 7.19 4.18
C MET A 65 -0.25 6.50 4.89
N ILE A 66 -0.47 6.87 6.16
CA ILE A 66 -1.68 6.48 6.88
C ILE A 66 -2.76 7.46 6.44
N ASP A 67 -3.78 6.93 5.77
CA ASP A 67 -5.03 7.64 5.41
C ASP A 67 -5.69 8.29 6.63
#